data_AF-A0A482D865-F1
#
_entry.id   AF-A0A482D865-F1
#
_cell.length_a   1.000
_cell.length_b   1.000
_cell.length_c   1.000
_cell.angle_alpha   90.00
_cell.angle_beta   90.00
_cell.angle_gamma   90.00
#
_symmetry.space_group_name_H-M   'P 1'
#
loop_
_entity.id
_entity.type
_entity.pdbx_description
1 polymer ?
#
loop_
_entity_poly.entity_id
_entity_poly.type
_entity_poly.pdbx_seq_one_letter_code
_entity_poly.pdbx_strand_id
1 'polypeptide(L)' 'MYIGSTNDLKRRIIEHNRGKVESTRNKKPYKLVYYEAYVEESDARRREKMLKLRGQSRNQLKLRLKDTLAQNES' A
#
# COMPACT_ATOMS: atom_id res chain seq x y z
N MET A 1 7.29 1.41 3.14
CA MET A 1 5.85 1.16 2.86
C MET A 1 5.42 1.93 1.61
N TYR A 2 4.93 1.22 0.58
CA TYR A 2 4.32 1.82 -0.62
C TYR A 2 2.80 1.95 -0.42
N ILE A 3 2.17 2.99 -0.98
CA ILE A 3 0.72 3.19 -0.92
C ILE A 3 0.22 3.57 -2.32
N GLY A 4 -0.77 2.85 -2.80
CA GLY A 4 -1.37 3.04 -4.12
C GLY A 4 -2.81 2.54 -4.15
N SER A 5 -3.55 2.90 -5.19
CA SER A 5 -4.87 2.36 -5.51
C SER A 5 -4.84 1.56 -6.82
N THR A 6 -5.78 0.63 -6.97
CA THR A 6 -5.97 -0.15 -8.21
C THR A 6 -7.38 -0.76 -8.21
N ASN A 7 -7.90 -1.04 -9.41
CA ASN A 7 -9.12 -1.82 -9.59
C ASN A 7 -8.87 -3.34 -9.60
N ASP A 8 -7.62 -3.77 -9.69
CA ASP A 8 -7.23 -5.18 -9.68
C ASP A 8 -5.98 -5.38 -8.82
N LEU A 9 -6.21 -5.76 -7.56
CA LEU A 9 -5.17 -5.96 -6.56
C LEU A 9 -4.20 -7.08 -6.95
N LYS A 10 -4.71 -8.19 -7.53
CA LYS A 10 -3.89 -9.36 -7.88
C LYS A 10 -2.92 -8.99 -8.99
N ARG A 11 -3.42 -8.37 -10.07
CA ARG A 11 -2.61 -7.89 -11.19
C ARG A 11 -1.52 -6.92 -10.69
N ARG A 12 -1.90 -5.94 -9.86
CA ARG A 12 -0.99 -4.90 -9.37
C ARG A 12 0.19 -5.46 -8.56
N ILE A 13 -0.06 -6.43 -7.69
CA ILE A 13 1.00 -7.08 -6.89
C ILE A 13 1.96 -7.84 -7.80
N ILE A 14 1.42 -8.59 -8.78
CA ILE A 14 2.22 -9.33 -9.76
C ILE A 14 3.10 -8.37 -10.57
N GLU A 15 2.55 -7.26 -11.06
CA GLU A 15 3.29 -6.26 -11.83
C GLU A 15 4.42 -5.59 -11.03
N HIS A 16 4.13 -5.18 -9.79
CA HIS A 16 5.13 -4.61 -8.89
C HIS A 16 6.24 -5.63 -8.55
N ASN A 17 5.89 -6.88 -8.28
CA ASN A 17 6.86 -7.94 -7.98
C ASN A 17 7.64 -8.43 -9.20
N ARG A 18 7.10 -8.26 -10.41
CA ARG A 18 7.86 -8.46 -11.65
C ARG A 18 8.80 -7.28 -11.95
N GLY A 19 8.65 -6.13 -11.28
CA GLY A 19 9.48 -4.94 -11.47
C GLY A 19 9.24 -4.21 -12.77
N LYS A 20 8.03 -4.34 -13.31
CA LYS A 20 7.59 -3.60 -14.50
C LYS A 20 7.37 -2.11 -14.24
N VAL A 21 7.54 -1.66 -12.99
CA VAL A 21 7.38 -0.27 -12.57
C VAL A 21 8.72 0.25 -12.04
N GLU A 22 9.31 1.18 -12.78
CA GLU A 22 10.66 1.74 -12.60
C GLU A 22 10.91 2.24 -11.18
N SER A 23 9.97 3.00 -10.61
CA SER A 23 10.04 3.53 -9.24
C SER A 23 9.99 2.48 -8.13
N THR A 24 9.62 1.24 -8.45
CA THR A 24 9.47 0.14 -7.48
C THR A 24 10.46 -1.00 -7.69
N ARG A 25 11.28 -0.94 -8.76
CA ARG A 25 12.15 -2.04 -9.22
C ARG A 25 13.17 -2.53 -8.18
N ASN A 26 13.70 -1.65 -7.32
CA ASN A 26 14.81 -1.95 -6.41
C ASN A 26 14.39 -2.39 -4.99
N LYS A 27 13.10 -2.51 -4.69
CA LYS A 27 12.60 -2.90 -3.34
C LYS A 27 11.72 -4.16 -3.37
N LYS A 28 12.03 -5.06 -4.30
CA LYS A 28 11.35 -6.35 -4.43
C LYS A 28 11.99 -7.40 -3.49
N PRO A 29 11.22 -8.37 -2.98
CA PRO A 29 9.78 -8.56 -3.21
C PRO A 29 8.91 -7.62 -2.36
N TYR A 30 7.82 -7.10 -2.95
CA TYR A 30 6.75 -6.44 -2.20
C TYR A 30 5.83 -7.49 -1.59
N LYS A 31 5.71 -7.44 -0.26
CA LYS A 31 4.71 -8.18 0.51
C LYS A 31 3.48 -7.29 0.69
N LEU A 32 2.30 -7.80 0.31
CA LEU A 32 1.04 -7.15 0.64
C LEU A 32 0.79 -7.32 2.15
N VAL A 33 0.84 -6.22 2.89
CA VAL A 33 0.58 -6.21 4.35
C VAL A 33 -0.81 -5.71 4.70
N TYR A 34 -1.46 -4.97 3.79
CA TYR A 34 -2.76 -4.36 4.01
C TYR A 34 -3.39 -3.88 2.70
N TYR A 35 -4.72 -3.93 2.60
CA TYR A 35 -5.50 -3.27 1.55
C TYR A 35 -6.87 -2.83 2.08
N GLU A 36 -7.47 -1.84 1.44
CA GLU A 36 -8.84 -1.38 1.67
C GLU A 36 -9.61 -1.49 0.35
N ALA A 37 -10.87 -1.94 0.40
CA ALA A 37 -11.77 -2.00 -0.74
C ALA A 37 -12.86 -0.94 -0.59
N TYR A 38 -13.23 -0.32 -1.71
CA TYR A 38 -14.22 0.75 -1.79
C TYR A 38 -15.16 0.45 -2.94
N VAL A 39 -16.44 0.81 -2.77
CA VAL A 39 -17.43 0.76 -3.86
C VAL A 39 -17.17 1.89 -4.85
N GLU A 40 -16.96 3.10 -4.33
CA GLU A 40 -16.71 4.30 -5.14
C GLU A 40 -15.22 4.60 -5.29
N GLU A 41 -14.79 4.85 -6.53
CA GLU A 41 -13.38 5.20 -6.82
C GLU A 41 -12.96 6.51 -6.12
N SER A 42 -13.90 7.45 -6.00
CA SER A 42 -13.65 8.75 -5.36
C SER A 42 -13.25 8.60 -3.89
N ASP A 43 -13.82 7.62 -3.18
CA ASP A 43 -13.50 7.31 -1.79
C ASP A 43 -12.10 6.71 -1.67
N ALA A 44 -11.76 5.75 -2.55
CA ALA A 44 -10.43 5.16 -2.63
C ALA A 44 -9.35 6.22 -2.88
N ARG A 45 -9.58 7.14 -3.83
CA ARG A 45 -8.63 8.22 -4.15
C ARG A 45 -8.48 9.22 -3.01
N ARG A 46 -9.59 9.61 -2.35
CA ARG A 46 -9.56 10.51 -1.19
C ARG A 46 -8.76 9.89 -0.04
N ARG A 47 -8.99 8.60 0.23
CA ARG A 47 -8.24 7.83 1.21
C ARG A 47 -6.75 7.75 0.88
N GLU A 48 -6.41 7.40 -0.35
CA GLU A 48 -5.03 7.32 -0.83
C GLU A 48 -4.31 8.66 -0.66
N LYS A 49 -4.97 9.78 -1.02
CA LYS A 49 -4.43 11.13 -0.83
C LYS A 49 -4.18 11.44 0.64
N MET A 50 -5.10 11.10 1.54
CA MET A 50 -4.90 11.26 2.99
C MET A 50 -3.69 10.45 3.47
N LEU A 51 -3.59 9.18 3.07
CA LEU A 51 -2.45 8.34 3.39
C LEU A 51 -1.14 8.86 2.79
N LYS A 52 -1.14 9.50 1.63
CA LYS A 52 0.08 10.02 1.00
C LYS A 52 0.54 11.38 1.56
N LEU A 53 -0.39 12.23 1.97
CA LEU A 53 -0.08 13.62 2.35
C LEU A 53 -0.14 13.88 3.86
N ARG A 54 -0.94 13.13 4.61
CA ARG A 54 -1.17 13.38 6.04
C ARG A 54 -0.40 12.38 6.89
N GLY A 55 0.62 12.86 7.61
CA GLY A 55 1.44 12.05 8.52
C GLY A 55 0.61 11.33 9.57
N GLN A 56 -0.41 11.99 10.14
CA GLN A 56 -1.32 11.40 11.12
C GLN A 56 -2.08 10.19 10.55
N SER A 57 -2.62 10.29 9.34
CA SER A 57 -3.33 9.19 8.69
C SER A 57 -2.41 7.99 8.41
N ARG A 58 -1.13 8.24 8.10
CA ARG A 58 -0.12 7.17 8.02
C ARG A 58 0.18 6.55 9.37
N ASN A 59 0.31 7.35 10.42
CA ASN A 59 0.61 6.85 11.76
C ASN A 59 -0.53 5.99 12.31
N GLN A 60 -1.78 6.39 12.11
CA GLN A 60 -2.95 5.57 12.44
C GLN A 60 -2.92 4.22 11.73
N LEU A 61 -2.55 4.20 10.44
CA LEU A 61 -2.39 2.95 9.70
C LEU A 61 -1.25 2.09 10.27
N LYS A 62 -0.11 2.69 10.61
CA LYS A 62 0.99 1.95 11.26
C LYS A 62 0.58 1.37 12.61
N LEU A 63 -0.17 2.11 13.42
CA LEU A 63 -0.69 1.64 14.70
C LEU A 63 -1.64 0.45 14.52
N ARG A 64 -2.53 0.50 13.52
CA ARG A 64 -3.39 -0.63 13.15
C ARG A 64 -2.59 -1.87 12.74
N LEU A 65 -1.44 -1.67 12.11
CA LEU A 65 -0.58 -2.75 11.60
C LEU A 65 0.62 -3.05 12.50
N LYS A 66 0.59 -2.64 13.78
CA LYS A 66 1.73 -2.68 14.70
C LYS A 66 2.47 -4.02 14.66
N ASP A 67 1.76 -5.12 14.86
CA ASP A 67 2.37 -6.45 14.96
C ASP A 67 2.82 -6.98 13.59
N THR A 68 2.03 -6.72 12.55
CA THR A 68 2.40 -7.08 11.17
C THR A 68 3.68 -6.37 10.74
N LEU A 69 3.84 -5.08 11.08
CA LEU A 69 5.05 -4.33 10.74
C LEU A 69 6.24 -4.76 11.58
N ALA A 70 6.06 -5.04 12.88
CA ALA A 70 7.12 -5.54 13.75
C ALA A 70 7.72 -6.88 13.25
N GLN A 71 6.88 -7.78 12.74
CA GLN A 71 7.32 -9.09 12.21
C GLN A 71 8.12 -9.02 10.89
N ASN A 72 8.12 -7.88 10.18
CA ASN A 72 8.85 -7.73 8.91
C ASN A 72 10.14 -6.91 9.05
N GLU A 73 10.49 -6.46 10.24
CA GLU A 73 11.76 -5.76 10.56
C GLU A 73 12.80 -6.68 11.21
N SER A 74 12.45 -7.95 11.45
CA SER A 74 13.33 -9.05 11.91
C SER A 74 13.78 -9.91 10.74
#